data_AF-A0A9X8YP49-F1
#
_entry.id   AF-A0A9X8YP49-F1
#
_cell.length_a   1.000
_cell.length_b   1.000
_cell.length_c   1.000
_cell.angle_alpha   90.00
_cell.angle_beta   90.00
_cell.angle_gamma   90.00
#
_symmetry.space_group_name_H-M   'P 1'
#
loop_
_entity.id
_entity.type
_entity.pdbx_description
1 polymer ?
#
loop_
_entity_poly.entity_id
_entity_poly.type
_entity_poly.pdbx_seq_one_letter_code
_entity_poly.pdbx_strand_id
1 'polypeptide(L)' 'MNPIFTPYLQRWQLEQDGKAFETHSSLLMPVRYRGEAAMLKIAREQEERFGGQLM' A
#
# COMPACT_ATOMS: atom_id res chain seq x y z
N MET A 1 -4.28 -12.50 4.69
CA MET A 1 -3.28 -11.60 4.06
C MET A 1 -3.90 -11.12 2.75
N ASN A 2 -4.05 -9.82 2.54
CA ASN A 2 -4.76 -9.29 1.35
C ASN A 2 -3.91 -9.58 0.10
N PRO A 3 -4.42 -10.32 -0.92
CA PRO A 3 -3.61 -10.82 -2.05
C PRO A 3 -2.97 -9.72 -2.89
N ILE A 4 -3.47 -8.48 -2.78
CA ILE A 4 -2.95 -7.33 -3.51
C ILE A 4 -1.53 -6.92 -3.11
N PHE A 5 -1.06 -7.24 -1.89
CA PHE A 5 0.29 -6.88 -1.44
C PHE A 5 1.35 -7.89 -1.88
N THR A 6 0.97 -9.17 -2.06
CA THR A 6 1.87 -10.26 -2.44
C THR A 6 2.81 -9.94 -3.60
N PRO A 7 2.35 -9.41 -4.75
CA PRO A 7 3.26 -9.09 -5.85
C PRO A 7 4.26 -7.99 -5.49
N TYR A 8 3.88 -6.99 -4.70
CA TYR A 8 4.78 -5.90 -4.29
C TYR A 8 5.79 -6.37 -3.24
N LEU A 9 5.35 -7.20 -2.29
CA LEU A 9 6.24 -7.80 -1.28
C LEU A 9 7.30 -8.67 -1.93
N GLN A 10 6.93 -9.50 -2.92
CA GLN A 10 7.86 -10.33 -3.66
C GLN A 10 8.79 -9.51 -4.56
N ARG A 11 8.24 -8.54 -5.31
CA ARG A 11 9.01 -7.70 -6.24
C ARG A 11 10.09 -6.88 -5.54
N TRP A 12 9.78 -6.36 -4.35
CA TRP A 12 10.68 -5.51 -3.58
C TRP A 12 11.36 -6.22 -2.41
N GLN A 13 11.16 -7.53 -2.27
CA GLN A 13 11.71 -8.33 -1.16
C GLN A 13 11.42 -7.69 0.21
N LEU A 14 10.17 -7.26 0.39
CA LEU A 14 9.69 -6.62 1.61
C LEU A 14 9.19 -7.67 2.59
N GLU A 15 9.54 -7.49 3.86
CA GLU A 15 9.02 -8.30 4.96
C GLU A 15 7.85 -7.56 5.62
N GLN A 16 6.81 -8.29 6.03
CA GLN A 16 5.69 -7.67 6.73
C GLN A 16 6.10 -7.31 8.17
N ASP A 17 5.98 -6.03 8.54
CA ASP A 17 6.34 -5.52 9.88
C ASP A 17 5.09 -5.24 10.73
N GLY A 18 3.89 -5.50 10.21
CA GLY A 18 2.65 -5.34 10.96
C GLY A 18 1.39 -5.53 10.11
N LYS A 19 0.25 -5.15 10.69
CA LYS A 19 -1.06 -5.29 10.03
C LYS A 19 -1.21 -4.24 8.93
N ALA A 20 -1.60 -4.69 7.74
CA ALA A 20 -2.10 -3.78 6.72
C ALA A 20 -3.42 -3.13 7.15
N PHE A 21 -3.59 -1.88 6.74
CA PHE A 21 -4.81 -1.13 6.92
C PHE A 21 -5.13 -0.37 5.63
N GLU A 22 -6.40 -0.14 5.40
CA GLU A 22 -6.88 0.61 4.25
C GLU A 22 -7.35 1.99 4.68
N THR A 23 -7.00 2.99 3.88
CA THR A 23 -7.60 4.32 3.92
C THR A 23 -8.62 4.43 2.80
N HIS A 24 -9.36 5.54 2.79
CA HIS A 24 -10.32 5.85 1.72
C HIS A 24 -9.67 5.77 0.32
N SER A 25 -8.41 6.21 0.22
CA SER A 25 -7.69 6.43 -1.03
C SER A 25 -6.61 5.39 -1.35
N SER A 26 -6.19 4.60 -0.36
CA SER A 26 -4.96 3.81 -0.47
C SER A 26 -4.95 2.62 0.48
N LEU A 27 -4.14 1.64 0.14
CA LEU A 27 -3.79 0.51 1.00
C LEU A 27 -2.40 0.75 1.58
N LEU A 28 -2.28 0.68 2.90
CA LEU A 28 -1.04 0.91 3.63
C LEU A 28 -0.66 -0.36 4.39
N MET A 29 0.63 -0.71 4.33
CA MET A 29 1.18 -1.82 5.12
C MET A 29 2.55 -1.44 5.67
N PRO A 30 2.77 -1.53 6.99
CA PRO A 30 4.12 -1.44 7.55
C PRO A 30 4.93 -2.67 7.11
N VAL A 31 6.12 -2.41 6.57
CA VAL A 31 7.01 -3.42 6.00
C VAL A 31 8.47 -3.13 6.40
N ARG A 32 9.34 -4.13 6.35
CA ARG A 32 10.79 -3.91 6.40
C ARG A 32 11.40 -4.07 5.03
N TYR A 33 12.26 -3.12 4.67
CA TYR A 33 13.09 -3.20 3.49
C TYR A 33 14.53 -3.31 3.94
N ARG A 34 15.18 -4.45 3.69
CA ARG A 34 16.59 -4.69 4.05
C ARG A 34 16.91 -4.42 5.53
N GLY A 35 15.96 -4.70 6.42
CA GLY A 35 16.09 -4.47 7.87
C GLY A 35 15.70 -3.07 8.34
N GLU A 36 15.37 -2.15 7.44
CA GLU A 36 14.88 -0.80 7.79
C GLU A 36 13.36 -0.74 7.77
N ALA A 37 12.78 0.03 8.69
CA ALA A 37 11.33 0.23 8.75
C ALA A 37 10.86 1.07 7.56
N ALA A 38 9.88 0.55 6.83
CA ALA A 38 9.31 1.15 5.63
C ALA A 38 7.78 1.00 5.62
N MET A 39 7.14 1.68 4.68
CA MET A 39 5.68 1.60 4.51
C MET A 39 5.36 1.38 3.04
N LEU A 40 4.65 0.28 2.77
CA LEU A 40 4.13 -0.05 1.45
C LEU A 40 2.80 0.68 1.26
N LYS A 41 2.75 1.61 0.31
CA LYS A 41 1.54 2.35 -0.09
C LYS A 41 1.12 1.96 -1.49
N ILE A 42 -0.11 1.45 -1.64
CA ILE A 42 -0.74 1.17 -2.93
C ILE A 42 -1.93 2.12 -3.06
N ALA A 43 -1.85 3.08 -3.98
CA ALA A 43 -2.97 3.99 -4.25
C ALA A 43 -4.11 3.22 -4.92
N ARG A 44 -5.36 3.42 -4.47
CA ARG A 44 -6.55 2.97 -5.20
C ARG A 44 -6.84 4.04 -6.25
N GLU A 45 -6.55 3.76 -7.52
CA GLU A 45 -6.74 4.64 -8.69
C GLU A 45 -8.12 5.32 -8.82
N GLN A 46 -9.13 4.92 -8.05
CA GLN A 46 -10.48 5.48 -8.12
C GLN A 46 -10.62 6.92 -7.61
N GLU A 47 -9.60 7.50 -6.98
CA GLU A 47 -9.67 8.89 -6.50
C GLU A 47 -9.51 9.93 -7.64
N GLU A 48 -8.85 9.57 -8.74
CA GLU A 48 -8.71 10.41 -9.94
C GLU A 48 -10.03 10.55 -10.73
N ARG A 49 -11.11 9.84 -10.35
CA ARG A 49 -12.45 10.06 -10.91
C ARG A 49 -13.28 11.09 -10.15
N PHE A 50 -12.95 11.37 -8.89
CA PHE A 50 -13.72 12.31 -8.05
C PHE A 50 -12.99 13.63 -7.78
N GLY A 51 -11.66 13.70 -7.98
CA GLY A 51 -10.91 14.95 -7.90
C GLY A 51 -11.31 16.00 -8.94
N GLY A 52 -11.89 15.59 -10.07
CA GLY A 52 -12.44 16.48 -11.10
C GLY A 52 -13.84 17.02 -10.82
N GLN A 53 -14.50 16.60 -9.73
CA GLN A 53 -15.86 17.04 -9.38
C GLN A 53 -15.90 18.09 -8.28
N LEU A 54 -14.72 18.52 -7.79
CA LEU A 54 -14.55 19.63 -6.86
C LEU A 54 -13.88 20.82 -7.59
N MET A 55 -14.41 21.19 -8.76
CA MET A 55 -14.18 22.48 -9.41
C MET A 55 -15.53 23.12 -9.73
#